data_AF-A0A536HY38-F1
#
_entry.id   AF-A0A536HY38-F1
#
_cell.length_a   1.000
_cell.length_b   1.000
_cell.length_c   1.000
_cell.angle_alpha   90.00
_cell.angle_beta   90.00
_cell.angle_gamma   90.00
#
_symmetry.space_group_name_H-M   'P 1'
#
loop_
_entity.id
_entity.type
_entity.pdbx_description
1 polymer ?
#
loop_
_entity_poly.entity_id
_entity_poly.type
_entity_poly.pdbx_seq_one_letter_code
_entity_poly.pdbx_strand_id
1 'polypeptide(L)'
;VLFVGTKKQAQESIELEARRSGMPYVNHRWMGGMLTNFTVMRRQIERLNALRAIRNNGGFTGSKKQVTQLEEEMQRLERFFGGMADMKKLPGAVYVVDPRKEHIAVTEARKLAIPIVAITDSNCDPDEIDKVIPGNDDAIRAVKLITSKIAESWPPRRSRRRRAPASTGSRQKRKRRARKASPGCPTSMRRNSMKTKPWMTRNDMAITADQVKMLREATGAGMMDAKRALEATGGDFEKAKDWLRQKGMAKAGAKATRAARQGIVETYVHHNQQLGVLVEVNSESDFVARNEQFRELAHEIAVHIAAADPRYLRREDVPADVLERERAIFQAQARDQKKPEAVMEKIVQGKLNDFYKREVLLDQPWTKDDKRSVSEVVKEAIGKIGENITISRFARFKVGEGPSPSST
;
A
#
# COMPACT_ATOMS: atom_id res chain seq x y z
N VAL A 1 22.30 11.45 16.05
CA VAL A 1 21.57 11.48 14.77
C VAL A 1 21.50 10.05 14.27
N LEU A 2 20.41 9.64 13.64
CA LEU A 2 20.33 8.34 12.95
C LEU A 2 20.58 8.56 11.45
N PHE A 3 21.54 7.84 10.87
CA PHE A 3 21.85 7.92 9.45
C PHE A 3 21.08 6.85 8.68
N VAL A 4 20.35 7.23 7.64
CA VAL A 4 19.50 6.32 6.86
C VAL A 4 19.81 6.47 5.38
N GLY A 5 20.10 5.35 4.72
CA GLY A 5 20.27 5.32 3.27
C GLY A 5 20.43 3.89 2.78
N THR A 6 19.34 3.31 2.29
CA THR A 6 19.32 1.93 1.77
C THR A 6 19.57 1.86 0.27
N LYS A 7 19.61 3.00 -0.41
CA LYS A 7 20.01 3.12 -1.82
C LYS A 7 21.43 2.57 -2.00
N LYS A 8 21.68 1.76 -3.05
CA LYS A 8 22.97 1.09 -3.29
C LYS A 8 24.16 2.07 -3.24
N GLN A 9 23.96 3.28 -3.78
CA GLN A 9 24.95 4.34 -3.85
C GLN A 9 25.26 4.98 -2.48
N ALA A 10 24.36 4.84 -1.51
CA ALA A 10 24.47 5.42 -0.17
C ALA A 10 24.94 4.42 0.90
N GLN A 11 24.72 3.10 0.70
CA GLN A 11 24.87 2.10 1.77
C GLN A 11 26.26 2.13 2.43
N GLU A 12 27.32 2.10 1.62
CA GLU A 12 28.71 2.10 2.10
C GLU A 12 29.08 3.44 2.75
N SER A 13 28.70 4.56 2.11
CA SER A 13 29.00 5.90 2.63
C SER A 13 28.33 6.16 3.98
N ILE A 14 27.07 5.73 4.14
CA ILE A 14 26.31 5.84 5.38
C ILE A 14 26.96 5.01 6.48
N GLU A 15 27.27 3.74 6.20
CA GLU A 15 27.89 2.86 7.19
C GLU A 15 29.25 3.38 7.64
N LEU A 16 30.11 3.76 6.70
CA LEU A 16 31.47 4.22 7.00
C LEU A 16 31.44 5.50 7.84
N GLU A 17 30.67 6.51 7.44
CA GLU A 17 30.65 7.80 8.12
C GLU A 17 29.88 7.75 9.46
N ALA A 18 28.83 6.93 9.55
CA ALA A 18 28.12 6.72 10.81
C ALA A 18 29.01 5.96 11.83
N ARG A 19 29.72 4.91 11.40
CA ARG A 19 30.69 4.22 12.26
C ARG A 19 31.82 5.16 12.69
N ARG A 20 32.35 5.98 11.78
CA ARG A 20 33.39 6.98 12.07
C ARG A 20 32.94 8.00 13.13
N SER A 21 31.67 8.42 13.09
CA SER A 21 31.07 9.36 14.05
C SER A 21 30.49 8.70 15.31
N GLY A 22 30.48 7.35 15.38
CA GLY A 22 29.87 6.59 16.46
C GLY A 22 28.35 6.77 16.53
N MET A 23 27.71 7.08 15.40
CA MET A 23 26.27 7.29 15.28
C MET A 23 25.58 6.02 14.76
N PRO A 24 24.32 5.78 15.17
CA PRO A 24 23.55 4.66 14.63
C PRO A 24 23.20 4.88 13.15
N TYR A 25 23.04 3.79 12.41
CA TYR A 25 22.69 3.83 11.00
C TYR A 25 21.83 2.66 10.52
N VAL A 26 21.18 2.86 9.36
CA VAL A 26 20.46 1.84 8.59
C VAL A 26 20.86 1.97 7.12
N ASN A 27 21.49 0.94 6.56
CA ASN A 27 22.02 0.95 5.19
C ASN A 27 21.45 -0.17 4.28
N HIS A 28 20.69 -1.13 4.80
CA HIS A 28 20.17 -2.24 3.99
C HIS A 28 18.69 -2.13 3.64
N ARG A 29 17.82 -2.07 4.65
CA ARG A 29 16.37 -1.92 4.46
C ARG A 29 15.76 -1.32 5.71
N TRP A 30 14.89 -0.33 5.53
CA TRP A 30 14.04 0.17 6.59
C TRP A 30 12.87 -0.80 6.85
N MET A 31 12.70 -1.24 8.09
CA MET A 31 11.54 -2.03 8.50
C MET A 31 10.51 -1.10 9.13
N GLY A 32 9.25 -1.20 8.69
CA GLY A 32 8.17 -0.44 9.31
C GLY A 32 8.07 -0.72 10.81
N GLY A 33 8.00 0.33 11.61
CA GLY A 33 8.01 0.25 13.06
C GLY A 33 9.38 0.47 13.70
N MET A 34 10.45 0.72 12.93
CA MET A 34 11.79 0.97 13.45
C MET A 34 11.84 2.12 14.46
N LEU A 35 11.05 3.17 14.28
CA LEU A 35 10.94 4.28 15.22
C LEU A 35 9.62 4.24 16.00
N THR A 36 8.50 4.02 15.30
CA THR A 36 7.14 4.07 15.88
C THR A 36 6.83 2.90 16.82
N ASN A 37 7.46 1.75 16.61
CA ASN A 37 7.34 0.56 17.46
C ASN A 37 8.69 0.16 18.08
N PHE A 38 9.41 1.15 18.60
CA PHE A 38 10.76 0.98 19.11
C PHE A 38 10.88 -0.06 20.24
N THR A 39 9.83 -0.29 21.04
CA THR A 39 9.83 -1.29 22.10
C THR A 39 9.96 -2.71 21.58
N VAL A 40 9.26 -3.04 20.48
CA VAL A 40 9.36 -4.35 19.81
C VAL A 40 10.70 -4.49 19.10
N MET A 41 11.14 -3.43 18.43
CA MET A 41 12.44 -3.42 17.72
C MET A 41 13.61 -3.57 18.70
N ARG A 42 13.50 -2.97 19.89
CA ARG A 42 14.50 -3.16 20.95
C ARG A 42 14.64 -4.62 21.36
N ARG A 43 13.54 -5.39 21.43
CA ARG A 43 13.63 -6.84 21.73
C ARG A 43 14.42 -7.60 20.66
N GLN A 44 14.32 -7.21 19.39
CA GLN A 44 15.11 -7.79 18.31
C GLN A 44 16.59 -7.42 18.40
N ILE A 45 16.89 -6.17 18.80
CA ILE A 45 18.26 -5.72 19.08
C ILE A 45 18.86 -6.47 20.29
N GLU A 46 18.08 -6.66 21.35
CA GLU A 46 18.49 -7.45 22.52
C GLU A 46 18.77 -8.91 22.14
N ARG A 47 17.92 -9.51 21.29
CA ARG A 47 18.14 -10.84 20.72
C ARG A 47 19.44 -10.91 19.91
N LEU A 48 19.71 -9.92 19.06
CA LEU A 48 20.96 -9.82 18.30
C LEU A 48 22.17 -9.76 19.24
N ASN A 49 22.13 -8.91 20.27
CA ASN A 49 23.21 -8.77 21.24
C ASN A 49 23.44 -10.06 22.04
N ALA A 50 22.38 -10.80 22.38
CA ALA A 50 22.49 -12.12 23.00
C ALA A 50 23.18 -13.13 22.07
N LEU A 51 22.81 -13.17 20.78
CA LEU A 51 23.45 -14.05 19.79
C LEU A 51 24.92 -13.69 19.57
N ARG A 52 25.28 -12.39 19.53
CA ARG A 52 26.67 -11.91 19.49
C ARG A 52 27.46 -12.36 20.72
N ALA A 53 26.87 -12.29 21.91
CA ALA A 53 27.53 -12.73 23.15
C ALA A 53 27.80 -14.24 23.14
N ILE A 54 26.83 -15.05 22.68
CA ILE A 54 27.02 -16.51 22.54
C ILE A 54 28.14 -16.82 21.54
N ARG A 55 28.14 -16.15 20.38
CA ARG A 55 29.19 -16.32 19.37
C ARG A 55 30.58 -15.97 19.91
N ASN A 56 30.70 -14.90 20.68
CA ASN A 56 31.97 -14.46 21.27
C ASN A 56 32.43 -15.36 22.43
N ASN A 57 31.51 -15.99 23.16
CA ASN A 57 31.81 -16.84 24.32
C ASN A 57 32.01 -18.33 23.98
N GLY A 58 32.38 -18.66 22.75
CA GLY A 58 32.69 -20.05 22.34
C GLY A 58 31.77 -20.64 21.27
N GLY A 59 30.89 -19.84 20.66
CA GLY A 59 30.07 -20.26 19.53
C GLY A 59 28.74 -20.91 19.92
N PHE A 60 27.91 -21.23 18.92
CA PHE A 60 26.63 -21.89 19.14
C PHE A 60 26.82 -23.38 19.41
N THR A 61 26.10 -23.92 20.39
CA THR A 61 26.12 -25.35 20.74
C THR A 61 24.82 -26.02 20.32
N GLY A 62 24.87 -27.30 19.95
CA GLY A 62 23.70 -28.10 19.55
C GLY A 62 23.92 -28.88 18.25
N SER A 63 22.82 -29.36 17.66
CA SER A 63 22.88 -30.04 16.36
C SER A 63 23.34 -29.10 15.24
N LYS A 64 24.00 -29.65 14.20
CA LYS A 64 24.46 -28.86 13.04
C LYS A 64 23.35 -27.98 12.44
N LYS A 65 22.12 -28.50 12.37
CA LYS A 65 20.94 -27.77 11.89
C LYS A 65 20.58 -26.58 12.79
N GLN A 66 20.61 -26.76 14.12
CA GLN A 66 20.31 -25.68 15.08
C GLN A 66 21.39 -24.59 15.05
N VAL A 67 22.66 -24.98 14.94
CA VAL A 67 23.78 -24.04 14.81
C VAL A 67 23.62 -23.18 13.56
N THR A 68 23.38 -23.80 12.40
CA THR A 68 23.15 -23.06 11.15
C THR A 68 21.95 -22.12 11.25
N GLN A 69 20.85 -22.56 11.85
CA GLN A 69 19.66 -21.72 12.02
C GLN A 69 19.93 -20.50 12.90
N LEU A 70 20.69 -20.67 14.00
CA LEU A 70 21.08 -19.56 14.88
C LEU A 70 22.06 -18.60 14.19
N GLU A 71 22.97 -19.13 13.36
CA GLU A 71 23.89 -18.31 12.55
C GLU A 71 23.15 -17.49 11.49
N GLU A 72 22.20 -18.10 10.78
CA GLU A 72 21.35 -17.40 9.80
C GLU A 72 20.46 -16.35 10.47
N GLU A 73 19.87 -16.66 11.63
CA GLU A 73 19.09 -15.71 12.43
C GLU A 73 19.97 -14.51 12.83
N MET A 74 21.15 -14.77 13.36
CA MET A 74 22.10 -13.73 13.75
C MET A 74 22.54 -12.90 12.54
N GLN A 75 22.91 -13.51 11.42
CA GLN A 75 23.32 -12.78 10.20
C GLN A 75 22.19 -11.91 9.66
N ARG A 76 20.95 -12.42 9.69
CA ARG A 76 19.77 -11.67 9.28
C ARG A 76 19.55 -10.46 10.19
N LEU A 77 19.60 -10.66 11.51
CA LEU A 77 19.44 -9.58 12.48
C LEU A 77 20.59 -8.56 12.40
N GLU A 78 21.82 -9.01 12.19
CA GLU A 78 23.00 -8.17 12.02
C GLU A 78 22.83 -7.23 10.82
N ARG A 79 22.34 -7.76 9.68
CA ARG A 79 22.09 -6.99 8.46
C ARG A 79 21.07 -5.87 8.65
N PHE A 80 20.06 -6.06 9.49
CA PHE A 80 18.98 -5.07 9.66
C PHE A 80 19.14 -4.15 10.88
N PHE A 81 19.66 -4.69 11.98
CA PHE A 81 19.71 -4.02 13.28
C PHE A 81 21.13 -3.76 13.78
N GLY A 82 22.16 -4.30 13.11
CA GLY A 82 23.56 -4.17 13.54
C GLY A 82 24.00 -2.71 13.70
N GLY A 83 23.61 -1.85 12.76
CA GLY A 83 23.90 -0.41 12.80
C GLY A 83 23.10 0.38 13.86
N MET A 84 22.09 -0.22 14.50
CA MET A 84 21.30 0.39 15.56
C MET A 84 21.50 -0.28 16.93
N ALA A 85 22.41 -1.25 17.02
CA ALA A 85 22.51 -2.14 18.18
C ALA A 85 22.80 -1.40 19.50
N ASP A 86 23.50 -0.27 19.44
CA ASP A 86 23.88 0.54 20.60
C ASP A 86 22.83 1.60 20.99
N MET A 87 21.72 1.67 20.25
CA MET A 87 20.71 2.70 20.43
C MET A 87 19.79 2.42 21.63
N LYS A 88 19.98 3.17 22.72
CA LYS A 88 19.17 3.02 23.94
C LYS A 88 17.86 3.83 23.92
N LYS A 89 17.81 4.92 23.17
CA LYS A 89 16.68 5.85 23.08
C LYS A 89 16.47 6.25 21.62
N LEU A 90 15.29 6.78 21.31
CA LEU A 90 15.00 7.33 19.99
C LEU A 90 16.02 8.42 19.59
N PRO A 91 16.35 8.54 18.31
CA PRO A 91 17.26 9.57 17.83
C PRO A 91 16.64 10.96 17.97
N GLY A 92 17.47 11.97 18.26
CA GLY A 92 17.02 13.37 18.32
C GLY A 92 16.88 14.04 16.95
N ALA A 93 17.38 13.42 15.89
CA ALA A 93 17.22 13.82 14.49
C ALA A 93 17.59 12.63 13.58
N VAL A 94 17.00 12.60 12.38
CA VAL A 94 17.28 11.60 11.35
C VAL A 94 17.88 12.30 10.14
N TYR A 95 18.97 11.75 9.63
CA TYR A 95 19.56 12.12 8.35
C TYR A 95 19.23 11.06 7.31
N VAL A 96 18.62 11.47 6.19
CA VAL A 96 18.11 10.56 5.15
C VAL A 96 18.74 10.87 3.80
N VAL A 97 19.22 9.84 3.11
CA VAL A 97 19.61 9.91 1.71
C VAL A 97 18.49 9.28 0.87
N ASP A 98 17.93 10.04 -0.08
CA ASP A 98 16.77 9.65 -0.89
C ASP A 98 15.47 9.46 -0.07
N PRO A 99 14.81 10.56 0.34
CA PRO A 99 13.51 10.55 1.04
C PRO A 99 12.42 9.76 0.33
N ARG A 100 12.40 9.77 -1.01
CA ARG A 100 11.41 9.02 -1.79
C ARG A 100 11.57 7.52 -1.56
N LYS A 101 12.81 7.02 -1.60
CA LYS A 101 13.10 5.62 -1.30
C LYS A 101 12.85 5.28 0.16
N GLU A 102 13.20 6.19 1.06
CA GLU A 102 13.05 6.03 2.52
C GLU A 102 11.75 6.62 3.08
N HIS A 103 10.68 6.69 2.28
CA HIS A 103 9.41 7.35 2.66
C HIS A 103 8.81 6.83 3.97
N ILE A 104 9.00 5.55 4.29
CA ILE A 104 8.55 4.95 5.56
C ILE A 104 9.31 5.56 6.74
N ALA A 105 10.63 5.72 6.63
CA ALA A 105 11.46 6.34 7.66
C ALA A 105 11.06 7.80 7.89
N VAL A 106 10.82 8.54 6.80
CA VAL A 106 10.34 9.93 6.83
C VAL A 106 8.99 10.02 7.52
N THR A 107 8.03 9.18 7.12
CA THR A 107 6.68 9.13 7.71
C THR A 107 6.72 8.84 9.21
N GLU A 108 7.54 7.86 9.63
CA GLU A 108 7.69 7.51 11.04
C GLU A 108 8.35 8.63 11.87
N ALA A 109 9.39 9.26 11.32
CA ALA A 109 10.07 10.38 11.96
C ALA A 109 9.11 11.58 12.14
N ARG A 110 8.31 11.91 11.11
CA ARG A 110 7.27 12.96 11.19
C ARG A 110 6.23 12.67 12.27
N LYS A 111 5.72 11.43 12.34
CA LYS A 111 4.73 11.02 13.37
C LYS A 111 5.25 11.21 14.79
N LEU A 112 6.56 11.04 15.00
CA LEU A 112 7.21 11.20 16.29
C LEU A 112 7.79 12.60 16.51
N ALA A 113 7.55 13.54 15.59
CA ALA A 113 8.10 14.89 15.59
C ALA A 113 9.64 14.90 15.73
N ILE A 114 10.32 13.94 15.09
CA ILE A 114 11.78 13.89 15.03
C ILE A 114 12.24 14.70 13.81
N PRO A 115 13.12 15.71 14.00
CA PRO A 115 13.62 16.53 12.89
C PRO A 115 14.32 15.71 11.80
N ILE A 116 14.00 16.00 10.55
CA ILE A 116 14.49 15.31 9.36
C ILE A 116 15.40 16.24 8.55
N VAL A 117 16.63 15.79 8.34
CA VAL A 117 17.59 16.40 7.43
C VAL A 117 17.77 15.45 6.26
N ALA A 118 17.62 15.89 5.01
CA ALA A 118 17.74 14.95 3.90
C ALA A 118 18.33 15.54 2.63
N ILE A 119 19.03 14.68 1.87
CA ILE A 119 19.42 14.97 0.49
C ILE A 119 18.20 14.77 -0.40
N THR A 120 17.79 15.82 -1.10
CA THR A 120 16.68 15.78 -2.06
C THR A 120 17.18 16.05 -3.46
N ASP A 121 16.76 15.22 -4.40
CA ASP A 121 16.88 15.46 -5.83
C ASP A 121 15.52 15.87 -6.43
N SER A 122 15.49 16.13 -7.74
CA SER A 122 14.34 16.54 -8.56
C SER A 122 13.05 15.70 -8.42
N ASN A 123 13.12 14.53 -7.80
CA ASN A 123 12.03 13.57 -7.68
C ASN A 123 11.47 13.41 -6.24
N CYS A 124 11.92 14.23 -5.30
CA CYS A 124 11.50 14.20 -3.90
C CYS A 124 10.60 15.40 -3.57
N ASP A 125 9.59 15.18 -2.72
CA ASP A 125 8.78 16.27 -2.16
C ASP A 125 9.54 16.94 -0.99
N PRO A 126 9.93 18.22 -1.11
CA PRO A 126 10.67 18.92 -0.07
C PRO A 126 9.81 19.25 1.16
N ASP A 127 8.48 19.28 1.03
CA ASP A 127 7.56 19.69 2.13
C ASP A 127 7.50 18.63 3.25
N GLU A 128 7.95 17.41 2.94
CA GLU A 128 8.02 16.34 3.93
C GLU A 128 9.23 16.48 4.89
N ILE A 129 10.17 17.39 4.61
CA ILE A 129 11.50 17.43 5.22
C ILE A 129 11.76 18.77 5.92
N ASP A 130 12.24 18.75 7.16
CA ASP A 130 12.49 19.98 7.94
C ASP A 130 13.72 20.77 7.44
N LYS A 131 14.76 20.05 6.98
CA LYS A 131 15.99 20.63 6.43
C LYS A 131 16.39 19.92 5.15
N VAL A 132 16.10 20.58 4.04
CA VAL A 132 16.36 20.12 2.69
C VAL A 132 17.80 20.46 2.29
N ILE A 133 18.55 19.46 1.83
CA ILE A 133 19.86 19.62 1.20
C ILE A 133 19.68 19.29 -0.28
N PRO A 134 19.62 20.29 -1.18
CA PRO A 134 19.52 20.02 -2.60
C PRO A 134 20.81 19.34 -3.07
N GLY A 135 20.70 18.17 -3.69
CA GLY A 135 21.86 17.42 -4.14
C GLY A 135 21.51 16.13 -4.86
N ASN A 136 22.41 15.73 -5.77
CA ASN A 136 22.29 14.48 -6.50
C ASN A 136 22.55 13.29 -5.55
N ASP A 137 21.52 12.47 -5.34
CA ASP A 137 21.54 11.29 -4.48
C ASP A 137 21.89 9.99 -5.25
N ASP A 138 22.00 10.04 -6.59
CA ASP A 138 22.51 8.95 -7.44
C ASP A 138 24.04 8.93 -7.53
N ALA A 139 24.70 10.08 -7.35
CA ALA A 139 26.15 10.16 -7.42
C ALA A 139 26.80 9.76 -6.08
N ILE A 140 27.49 8.60 -6.05
CA ILE A 140 28.21 8.09 -4.87
C ILE A 140 29.14 9.16 -4.26
N ARG A 141 29.87 9.91 -5.09
CA ARG A 141 30.79 10.97 -4.63
C ARG A 141 30.05 12.12 -3.92
N ALA A 142 28.88 12.51 -4.43
CA ALA A 142 28.08 13.57 -3.83
C ALA A 142 27.49 13.13 -2.49
N VAL A 143 26.90 11.94 -2.44
CA VAL A 143 26.38 11.34 -1.19
C VAL A 143 27.49 11.22 -0.15
N LYS A 144 28.67 10.73 -0.53
CA LYS A 144 29.83 10.64 0.37
C LYS A 144 30.25 11.99 0.90
N LEU A 145 30.37 13.01 0.03
CA LEU A 145 30.76 14.36 0.43
C LEU A 145 29.77 14.96 1.43
N ILE A 146 28.48 14.93 1.13
CA ILE A 146 27.45 15.51 1.99
C ILE A 146 27.39 14.74 3.31
N THR A 147 27.34 13.40 3.25
CA THR A 147 27.26 12.55 4.44
C THR A 147 28.47 12.75 5.36
N SER A 148 29.68 12.88 4.81
CA SER A 148 30.88 13.16 5.60
C SER A 148 30.82 14.52 6.31
N LYS A 149 30.26 15.56 5.67
CA LYS A 149 30.04 16.88 6.30
C LYS A 149 28.99 16.83 7.40
N ILE A 150 27.93 16.05 7.22
CA ILE A 150 26.93 15.79 8.27
C ILE A 150 27.54 15.00 9.44
N ALA A 151 28.39 14.01 9.16
CA ALA A 151 29.10 13.27 10.22
C ALA A 151 30.11 14.14 10.97
N GLU A 152 30.79 15.08 10.29
CA GLU A 152 31.72 16.04 10.92
C GLU A 152 31.06 16.98 11.92
N SER A 153 29.79 17.34 11.72
CA SER A 153 29.05 18.19 12.65
C SER A 153 28.60 17.44 13.92
N TRP A 154 28.68 16.11 13.91
CA TRP A 154 28.45 15.23 15.06
C TRP A 154 29.70 14.38 15.36
N PRO A 155 30.81 15.00 15.80
CA PRO A 155 31.99 14.24 16.15
C PRO A 155 31.68 13.27 17.29
N PRO A 156 32.33 12.10 17.34
CA PRO A 156 32.15 11.14 18.42
C PRO A 156 32.36 11.88 19.73
N ARG A 157 31.50 11.59 20.72
CA ARG A 157 31.41 12.31 21.98
C ARG A 157 32.75 12.23 22.71
N ARG A 158 33.68 13.14 22.39
CA ARG A 158 34.96 13.29 23.05
C ARG A 158 34.60 13.48 24.51
N SER A 159 35.14 12.62 25.38
CA SER A 159 35.06 12.80 26.83
C SER A 159 35.28 14.29 27.06
N ARG A 160 34.23 14.99 27.52
CA ARG A 160 34.32 16.42 27.79
C ARG A 160 35.55 16.56 28.69
N ARG A 161 36.67 17.05 28.15
CA ARG A 161 37.70 17.68 28.97
C ARG A 161 36.90 18.65 29.81
N ARG A 162 36.86 18.39 31.13
CA ARG A 162 36.17 19.24 32.10
C ARG A 162 36.67 20.65 31.81
N ARG A 163 35.86 21.47 31.13
CA ARG A 163 36.06 22.92 31.20
C ARG A 163 35.83 23.21 32.68
N ALA A 164 36.89 23.60 33.36
CA ALA A 164 36.83 24.04 34.73
C ALA A 164 35.70 25.08 34.84
N PRO A 165 34.84 25.00 35.86
CA PRO A 165 33.80 26.00 36.02
C PRO A 165 34.47 27.35 36.24
N ALA A 166 34.15 28.31 35.36
CA ALA A 166 34.49 29.70 35.57
C ALA A 166 33.81 30.18 36.85
N SER A 167 34.59 30.87 37.69
CA SER A 167 34.17 31.45 38.95
C SER A 167 33.14 32.56 38.73
N THR A 168 31.93 32.38 39.24
CA THR A 168 31.03 33.50 39.55
C THR A 168 30.13 33.18 40.72
N GLY A 169 30.32 33.94 41.82
CA GLY A 169 29.23 34.57 42.54
C GLY A 169 28.42 33.71 43.52
N SER A 170 28.79 33.85 44.78
CA SER A 170 28.02 33.54 46.00
C SER A 170 26.48 33.61 45.86
N ARG A 171 25.79 32.51 46.20
CA ARG A 171 24.41 32.59 46.68
C ARG A 171 24.17 31.64 47.86
N GLN A 172 23.67 32.25 48.91
CA GLN A 172 23.67 31.84 50.31
C GLN A 172 22.76 30.62 50.57
N LYS A 173 23.29 29.63 51.30
CA LYS A 173 22.52 28.53 51.89
C LYS A 173 21.54 29.08 52.94
N ARG A 174 20.24 28.81 52.77
CA ARG A 174 19.27 28.87 53.86
C ARG A 174 18.74 27.48 54.16
N LYS A 175 19.14 26.98 55.34
CA LYS A 175 18.69 25.75 56.00
C LYS A 175 17.18 25.85 56.31
N ARG A 176 16.43 24.76 56.13
CA ARG A 176 15.34 24.41 57.04
C ARG A 176 15.32 22.91 57.30
N ARG A 177 15.24 22.61 58.60
CA ARG A 177 15.33 21.32 59.27
C ARG A 177 14.02 20.53 59.18
N ALA A 178 14.17 19.21 59.30
CA ALA A 178 13.13 18.21 59.50
C ALA A 178 12.45 18.29 60.87
N ARG A 179 11.22 17.75 60.96
CA ARG A 179 10.66 17.09 62.15
C ARG A 179 9.78 15.89 61.75
N LYS A 180 10.09 14.74 62.37
CA LYS A 180 9.34 13.46 62.52
C LYS A 180 8.07 13.69 63.39
N ALA A 181 7.04 12.85 63.57
CA ALA A 181 6.63 11.49 63.19
C ALA A 181 5.10 11.31 63.50
N SER A 182 4.53 10.23 62.93
CA SER A 182 3.27 9.44 63.10
C SER A 182 2.67 9.33 64.54
N PRO A 183 1.46 8.73 64.81
CA PRO A 183 0.83 7.55 64.16
C PRO A 183 -0.72 7.45 64.08
N GLY A 184 -1.20 6.43 63.37
CA GLY A 184 -2.54 5.86 63.58
C GLY A 184 -3.32 5.45 62.32
N CYS A 185 -3.28 4.15 61.99
CA CYS A 185 -4.30 3.45 61.18
C CYS A 185 -5.39 2.92 62.16
N PRO A 186 -6.66 2.71 61.75
CA PRO A 186 -6.99 1.45 61.08
C PRO A 186 -8.05 1.54 59.95
N THR A 187 -7.79 0.76 58.91
CA THR A 187 -8.71 -0.21 58.28
C THR A 187 -10.17 0.18 58.03
N SER A 188 -10.53 0.39 56.76
CA SER A 188 -11.74 -0.25 56.21
C SER A 188 -11.57 -0.51 54.71
N MET A 189 -11.41 -1.79 54.42
CA MET A 189 -11.39 -2.40 53.09
C MET A 189 -12.74 -2.19 52.41
N ARG A 190 -12.78 -1.48 51.28
CA ARG A 190 -13.87 -1.61 50.29
C ARG A 190 -13.26 -1.91 48.93
N ARG A 191 -13.30 -3.21 48.61
CA ARG A 191 -13.17 -3.76 47.26
C ARG A 191 -14.20 -3.10 46.36
N ASN A 192 -13.77 -2.29 45.41
CA ASN A 192 -14.60 -2.01 44.24
C ASN A 192 -14.47 -3.20 43.29
N SER A 193 -15.38 -4.14 43.50
CA SER A 193 -15.75 -5.20 42.58
C SER A 193 -16.00 -4.62 41.19
N MET A 194 -15.18 -5.04 40.24
CA MET A 194 -15.47 -4.95 38.81
C MET A 194 -16.80 -5.66 38.55
N LYS A 195 -17.86 -4.88 38.36
CA LYS A 195 -19.12 -5.39 37.82
C LYS A 195 -18.95 -5.62 36.32
N THR A 196 -18.58 -6.84 35.97
CA THR A 196 -18.84 -7.39 34.64
C THR A 196 -20.36 -7.41 34.45
N LYS A 197 -20.85 -6.77 33.38
CA LYS A 197 -22.26 -6.87 32.99
C LYS A 197 -22.44 -8.17 32.20
N PRO A 198 -23.34 -9.08 32.63
CA PRO A 198 -23.68 -10.28 31.89
C PRO A 198 -24.87 -9.97 30.97
N TRP A 199 -24.64 -10.01 29.66
CA TRP A 199 -25.75 -10.18 28.72
C TRP A 199 -25.26 -10.90 27.46
N MET A 200 -26.00 -11.94 27.12
CA MET A 200 -26.00 -12.71 25.87
C MET A 200 -24.80 -13.62 25.62
N THR A 201 -24.89 -14.82 26.18
CA THR A 201 -24.60 -16.06 25.44
C THR A 201 -25.45 -16.09 24.18
N ARG A 202 -24.88 -15.63 23.07
CA ARG A 202 -25.19 -16.18 21.76
C ARG A 202 -24.06 -17.14 21.43
N ASN A 203 -24.42 -18.36 21.08
CA ASN A 203 -23.51 -19.36 20.55
C ASN A 203 -23.13 -18.92 19.13
N ASP A 204 -22.40 -17.81 19.00
CA ASP A 204 -21.88 -17.33 17.74
C ASP A 204 -20.58 -18.09 17.50
N MET A 205 -20.56 -18.96 16.49
CA MET A 205 -19.34 -19.60 16.01
C MET A 205 -18.28 -18.51 15.83
N ALA A 206 -17.27 -18.50 16.71
CA ALA A 206 -16.29 -17.44 16.76
C ALA A 206 -15.44 -17.48 15.50
N ILE A 207 -15.78 -16.64 14.52
CA ILE A 207 -15.00 -16.48 13.29
C ILE A 207 -13.59 -16.07 13.69
N THR A 208 -12.63 -16.90 13.29
CA THR A 208 -11.24 -16.68 13.69
C THR A 208 -10.64 -15.53 12.90
N ALA A 209 -9.71 -14.80 13.51
CA ALA A 209 -8.99 -13.72 12.83
C ALA A 209 -8.25 -14.23 11.57
N ASP A 210 -7.82 -15.49 11.59
CA ASP A 210 -7.18 -16.15 10.46
C ASP A 210 -8.14 -16.39 9.30
N GLN A 211 -9.40 -16.80 9.56
CA GLN A 211 -10.42 -16.93 8.51
C GLN A 211 -10.70 -15.58 7.82
N VAL A 212 -10.80 -14.50 8.61
CA VAL A 212 -10.98 -13.14 8.06
C VAL A 212 -9.78 -12.73 7.22
N LYS A 213 -8.56 -13.03 7.68
CA LYS A 213 -7.33 -12.74 6.95
C LYS A 213 -7.26 -13.50 5.63
N MET A 214 -7.56 -14.80 5.64
CA MET A 214 -7.59 -15.64 4.43
C MET A 214 -8.63 -15.14 3.42
N LEU A 215 -9.85 -14.81 3.87
CA LEU A 215 -10.88 -14.29 2.97
C LEU A 215 -10.47 -12.94 2.37
N ARG A 216 -9.82 -12.08 3.15
CA ARG A 216 -9.31 -10.80 2.68
C ARG A 216 -8.17 -10.96 1.68
N GLU A 217 -7.23 -11.87 1.91
CA GLU A 217 -6.15 -12.16 0.97
C GLU A 217 -6.69 -12.72 -0.35
N ALA A 218 -7.72 -13.57 -0.30
CA ALA A 218 -8.33 -14.14 -1.50
C ALA A 218 -9.20 -13.14 -2.30
N THR A 219 -9.91 -12.25 -1.61
CA THR A 219 -10.90 -11.35 -2.26
C THR A 219 -10.42 -9.93 -2.46
N GLY A 220 -9.41 -9.49 -1.72
CA GLY A 220 -8.96 -8.09 -1.67
C GLY A 220 -9.92 -7.15 -0.92
N ALA A 221 -10.99 -7.66 -0.30
CA ALA A 221 -11.99 -6.84 0.38
C ALA A 221 -11.50 -6.22 1.71
N GLY A 222 -12.15 -5.14 2.15
CA GLY A 222 -11.84 -4.50 3.43
C GLY A 222 -12.04 -5.43 4.64
N MET A 223 -11.23 -5.27 5.69
CA MET A 223 -11.22 -6.12 6.89
C MET A 223 -12.60 -6.31 7.53
N MET A 224 -13.37 -5.23 7.63
CA MET A 224 -14.73 -5.25 8.21
C MET A 224 -15.76 -5.90 7.29
N ASP A 225 -15.59 -5.78 5.98
CA ASP A 225 -16.49 -6.42 5.02
C ASP A 225 -16.28 -7.92 4.99
N ALA A 226 -15.02 -8.38 5.02
CA ALA A 226 -14.67 -9.79 5.12
C ALA A 226 -15.19 -10.43 6.42
N LYS A 227 -15.08 -9.71 7.54
CA LYS A 227 -15.66 -10.18 8.82
C LYS A 227 -17.19 -10.32 8.74
N ARG A 228 -17.88 -9.28 8.24
CA ARG A 228 -19.34 -9.30 8.08
C ARG A 228 -19.81 -10.38 7.11
N ALA A 229 -19.03 -10.65 6.06
CA ALA A 229 -19.33 -11.71 5.11
C ALA A 229 -19.31 -13.08 5.80
N LEU A 230 -18.25 -13.36 6.57
CA LEU A 230 -18.14 -14.61 7.33
C LEU A 230 -19.21 -14.72 8.43
N GLU A 231 -19.59 -13.61 9.07
CA GLU A 231 -20.69 -13.56 10.05
C GLU A 231 -22.03 -13.89 9.39
N ALA A 232 -22.29 -13.33 8.20
CA ALA A 232 -23.53 -13.55 7.46
C ALA A 232 -23.64 -14.97 6.88
N THR A 233 -22.51 -15.63 6.58
CA THR A 233 -22.48 -16.97 5.96
C THR A 233 -22.15 -18.09 6.95
N GLY A 234 -21.98 -17.78 8.23
CA GLY A 234 -21.65 -18.76 9.27
C GLY A 234 -20.27 -19.40 9.09
N GLY A 235 -19.31 -18.68 8.51
CA GLY A 235 -17.94 -19.15 8.31
C GLY A 235 -17.69 -19.96 7.02
N ASP A 236 -18.69 -20.09 6.14
CA ASP A 236 -18.53 -20.72 4.82
C ASP A 236 -17.80 -19.78 3.84
N PHE A 237 -16.63 -20.20 3.36
CA PHE A 237 -15.74 -19.39 2.51
C PHE A 237 -16.31 -19.10 1.12
N GLU A 238 -16.93 -20.07 0.45
CA GLU A 238 -17.43 -19.86 -0.93
C GLU A 238 -18.65 -18.95 -0.90
N LYS A 239 -19.59 -19.21 0.02
CA LYS A 239 -20.73 -18.30 0.22
C LYS A 239 -20.29 -16.90 0.64
N ALA A 240 -19.22 -16.78 1.43
CA ALA A 240 -18.69 -15.47 1.83
C ALA A 240 -18.12 -14.70 0.63
N LYS A 241 -17.46 -15.38 -0.33
CA LYS A 241 -17.00 -14.77 -1.59
C LYS A 241 -18.19 -14.26 -2.42
N ASP A 242 -19.23 -15.08 -2.59
CA ASP A 242 -20.43 -14.70 -3.33
C ASP A 242 -21.15 -13.52 -2.66
N TRP A 243 -21.24 -13.52 -1.33
CA TRP A 243 -21.81 -12.42 -0.56
C TRP A 243 -21.01 -11.12 -0.72
N LEU A 244 -19.68 -11.20 -0.67
CA LEU A 244 -18.79 -10.06 -0.89
C LEU A 244 -18.92 -9.52 -2.32
N ARG A 245 -19.06 -10.41 -3.30
CA ARG A 245 -19.27 -10.03 -4.71
C ARG A 245 -20.58 -9.27 -4.88
N GLN A 246 -21.68 -9.79 -4.34
CA GLN A 246 -22.99 -9.13 -4.40
C GLN A 246 -22.97 -7.75 -3.71
N LYS A 247 -22.35 -7.66 -2.53
CA LYS A 247 -22.18 -6.38 -1.82
C LYS A 247 -21.24 -5.41 -2.55
N GLY A 248 -20.18 -5.92 -3.19
CA GLY A 248 -19.27 -5.15 -4.02
C GLY A 248 -19.99 -4.48 -5.18
N MET A 249 -20.85 -5.22 -5.88
CA MET A 249 -21.68 -4.69 -6.98
C MET A 249 -22.62 -3.58 -6.48
N ALA A 250 -23.25 -3.75 -5.32
CA ALA A 250 -24.12 -2.71 -4.73
C ALA A 250 -23.32 -1.46 -4.34
N LYS A 251 -22.12 -1.61 -3.75
CA LYS A 251 -21.23 -0.49 -3.42
C LYS A 251 -20.74 0.24 -4.67
N ALA A 252 -20.45 -0.49 -5.75
CA ALA A 252 -20.07 0.10 -7.03
C ALA A 252 -21.20 0.94 -7.61
N GLY A 253 -22.44 0.43 -7.60
CA GLY A 253 -23.62 1.19 -8.03
C GLY A 253 -23.81 2.49 -7.24
N ALA A 254 -23.63 2.47 -5.92
CA ALA A 254 -23.72 3.66 -5.08
C ALA A 254 -22.59 4.69 -5.32
N LYS A 255 -21.44 4.26 -5.84
CA LYS A 255 -20.29 5.14 -6.12
C LYS A 255 -20.22 5.65 -7.56
N ALA A 256 -21.00 5.07 -8.47
CA ALA A 256 -21.02 5.44 -9.89
C ALA A 256 -21.35 6.92 -10.14
N THR A 257 -22.08 7.58 -9.24
CA THR A 257 -22.45 9.00 -9.34
C THR A 257 -21.32 9.96 -8.96
N ARG A 258 -20.21 9.46 -8.41
CA ARG A 258 -19.07 10.31 -8.01
C ARG A 258 -18.22 10.67 -9.21
N ALA A 259 -17.76 11.92 -9.26
CA ALA A 259 -16.90 12.39 -10.35
C ALA A 259 -15.51 11.73 -10.27
N ALA A 260 -15.16 10.95 -11.30
CA ALA A 260 -13.83 10.38 -11.50
C ALA A 260 -13.09 11.20 -12.57
N ARG A 261 -12.17 12.07 -12.13
CA ARG A 261 -11.40 12.99 -13.01
C ARG A 261 -9.88 12.75 -12.96
N GLN A 262 -9.42 11.92 -12.04
CA GLN A 262 -8.04 11.42 -12.03
C GLN A 262 -8.00 10.10 -12.80
N GLY A 263 -6.82 9.53 -13.06
CA GLY A 263 -6.72 8.26 -13.78
C GLY A 263 -5.39 8.06 -14.47
N ILE A 264 -5.36 7.08 -15.38
CA ILE A 264 -4.22 6.81 -16.26
C ILE A 264 -4.71 6.58 -17.69
N VAL A 265 -3.83 6.90 -18.64
CA VAL A 265 -3.95 6.42 -20.01
C VAL A 265 -3.01 5.24 -20.16
N GLU A 266 -3.57 4.06 -20.39
CA GLU A 266 -2.81 2.83 -20.57
C GLU A 266 -2.70 2.52 -22.07
N THR A 267 -1.52 2.05 -22.47
CA THR A 267 -1.20 1.75 -23.86
C THR A 267 -0.87 0.27 -24.01
N TYR A 268 -1.53 -0.41 -24.92
CA TYR A 268 -1.19 -1.78 -25.29
C TYR A 268 -0.76 -1.84 -26.75
N VAL A 269 0.46 -2.32 -27.00
CA VAL A 269 0.96 -2.57 -28.35
C VAL A 269 1.19 -4.07 -28.48
N HIS A 270 0.55 -4.67 -29.49
CA HIS A 270 0.70 -6.10 -29.73
C HIS A 270 2.13 -6.41 -30.21
N HIS A 271 2.61 -7.63 -29.93
CA HIS A 271 4.01 -8.00 -30.20
C HIS A 271 4.43 -7.89 -31.67
N ASN A 272 3.48 -7.95 -32.60
CA ASN A 272 3.72 -7.80 -34.04
C ASN A 272 3.75 -6.33 -34.51
N GLN A 273 3.53 -5.35 -33.62
CA GLN A 273 3.49 -3.91 -33.90
C GLN A 273 2.43 -3.48 -34.93
N GLN A 274 1.48 -4.37 -35.27
CA GLN A 274 0.40 -4.08 -36.23
C GLN A 274 -0.89 -3.65 -35.57
N LEU A 275 -0.97 -3.74 -34.24
CA LEU A 275 -2.15 -3.42 -33.45
C LEU A 275 -1.74 -2.64 -32.20
N GLY A 276 -2.38 -1.50 -31.97
CA GLY A 276 -2.18 -0.64 -30.81
C GLY A 276 -3.51 -0.20 -30.21
N VAL A 277 -3.59 -0.14 -28.89
CA VAL A 277 -4.76 0.32 -28.14
C VAL A 277 -4.34 1.36 -27.12
N LEU A 278 -5.13 2.41 -27.01
CA LEU A 278 -5.06 3.43 -25.96
C LEU A 278 -6.38 3.39 -25.19
N VAL A 279 -6.32 3.35 -23.86
CA VAL A 279 -7.52 3.41 -23.02
C VAL A 279 -7.32 4.42 -21.89
N GLU A 280 -8.30 5.30 -21.70
CA GLU A 280 -8.36 6.24 -20.58
C GLU A 280 -9.25 5.64 -19.48
N VAL A 281 -8.65 5.30 -18.36
CA VAL A 281 -9.34 4.76 -17.18
C VAL A 281 -9.22 5.76 -16.04
N ASN A 282 -10.37 6.25 -15.59
CA ASN A 282 -10.46 7.28 -14.57
C ASN A 282 -10.81 6.71 -13.19
N SER A 283 -10.27 7.35 -12.16
CA SER A 283 -10.48 7.12 -10.72
C SER A 283 -10.86 8.41 -9.99
N GLU A 284 -11.31 8.31 -8.73
CA GLU A 284 -11.57 9.48 -7.88
C GLU A 284 -10.24 10.15 -7.46
N SER A 285 -9.26 9.38 -7.01
CA SER A 285 -7.96 9.86 -6.53
C SER A 285 -6.77 9.45 -7.41
N ASP A 286 -5.68 10.19 -7.32
CA ASP A 286 -4.38 9.91 -7.93
C ASP A 286 -3.63 8.77 -7.21
N PHE A 287 -3.92 8.54 -5.93
CA PHE A 287 -3.39 7.40 -5.17
C PHE A 287 -3.82 6.07 -5.79
N VAL A 288 -5.08 5.95 -6.21
CA VAL A 288 -5.58 4.75 -6.90
C VAL A 288 -4.96 4.61 -8.29
N ALA A 289 -4.76 5.72 -9.01
CA ALA A 289 -4.12 5.70 -10.33
C ALA A 289 -2.70 5.10 -10.31
N ARG A 290 -1.99 5.23 -9.18
CA ARG A 290 -0.64 4.66 -8.99
C ARG A 290 -0.62 3.22 -8.48
N ASN A 291 -1.77 2.68 -8.06
CA ASN A 291 -1.87 1.33 -7.52
C ASN A 291 -1.63 0.28 -8.63
N GLU A 292 -0.83 -0.73 -8.33
CA GLU A 292 -0.52 -1.84 -9.25
C GLU A 292 -1.79 -2.57 -9.72
N GLN A 293 -2.76 -2.79 -8.84
CA GLN A 293 -4.04 -3.45 -9.20
C GLN A 293 -4.86 -2.63 -10.20
N PHE A 294 -4.80 -1.30 -10.11
CA PHE A 294 -5.52 -0.41 -11.02
C PHE A 294 -4.84 -0.38 -12.39
N ARG A 295 -3.50 -0.35 -12.42
CA ARG A 295 -2.71 -0.41 -13.65
C ARG A 295 -2.87 -1.75 -14.36
N GLU A 296 -2.88 -2.85 -13.61
CA GLU A 296 -3.15 -4.19 -14.14
C GLU A 296 -4.55 -4.27 -14.76
N LEU A 297 -5.58 -3.77 -14.09
CA LEU A 297 -6.93 -3.68 -14.64
C LEU A 297 -6.97 -2.88 -15.95
N ALA A 298 -6.36 -1.70 -15.99
CA ALA A 298 -6.32 -0.87 -17.20
C ALA A 298 -5.60 -1.59 -18.35
N HIS A 299 -4.51 -2.29 -18.06
CA HIS A 299 -3.77 -3.08 -19.04
C HIS A 299 -4.60 -4.24 -19.58
N GLU A 300 -5.29 -4.97 -18.70
CA GLU A 300 -6.17 -6.06 -19.10
C GLU A 300 -7.34 -5.57 -19.97
N ILE A 301 -7.91 -4.41 -19.66
CA ILE A 301 -8.95 -3.78 -20.49
C ILE A 301 -8.38 -3.43 -21.87
N ALA A 302 -7.16 -2.88 -21.94
CA ALA A 302 -6.50 -2.57 -23.21
C ALA A 302 -6.28 -3.84 -24.06
N VAL A 303 -5.86 -4.95 -23.45
CA VAL A 303 -5.72 -6.25 -24.10
C VAL A 303 -7.08 -6.79 -24.58
N HIS A 304 -8.12 -6.64 -23.76
CA HIS A 304 -9.48 -7.04 -24.13
C HIS A 304 -9.98 -6.27 -25.36
N ILE A 305 -9.82 -4.94 -25.38
CA ILE A 305 -10.18 -4.09 -26.54
C ILE A 305 -9.40 -4.51 -27.79
N ALA A 306 -8.12 -4.85 -27.63
CA ALA A 306 -7.28 -5.32 -28.74
C ALA A 306 -7.85 -6.59 -29.40
N ALA A 307 -8.36 -7.53 -28.60
CA ALA A 307 -8.91 -8.79 -29.05
C ALA A 307 -10.37 -8.71 -29.53
N ALA A 308 -11.23 -8.01 -28.79
CA ALA A 308 -12.68 -8.00 -28.97
C ALA A 308 -13.18 -6.96 -29.98
N ASP A 309 -12.36 -5.96 -30.32
CA ASP A 309 -12.67 -4.91 -31.30
C ASP A 309 -14.03 -4.19 -31.06
N PRO A 310 -14.30 -3.68 -29.84
CA PRO A 310 -15.50 -2.92 -29.57
C PRO A 310 -15.52 -1.62 -30.38
N ARG A 311 -16.72 -1.24 -30.82
CA ARG A 311 -16.96 -0.01 -31.59
C ARG A 311 -17.45 1.14 -30.71
N TYR A 312 -18.19 0.81 -29.66
CA TYR A 312 -18.78 1.78 -28.73
C TYR A 312 -18.40 1.44 -27.29
N LEU A 313 -18.42 2.44 -26.41
CA LEU A 313 -18.13 2.24 -25.00
C LEU A 313 -19.38 1.79 -24.23
N ARG A 314 -20.50 2.51 -24.41
CA ARG A 314 -21.79 2.27 -23.74
C ARG A 314 -22.91 2.08 -24.76
N ARG A 315 -24.03 1.51 -24.30
CA ARG A 315 -25.24 1.37 -25.13
C ARG A 315 -25.80 2.71 -25.61
N GLU A 316 -25.63 3.74 -24.79
CA GLU A 316 -26.07 5.11 -25.06
C GLU A 316 -25.23 5.79 -26.15
N ASP A 317 -24.00 5.33 -26.36
CA ASP A 317 -23.09 5.89 -27.38
C ASP A 317 -23.40 5.37 -28.79
N VAL A 318 -24.34 4.42 -28.92
CA VAL A 318 -24.73 3.86 -30.22
C VAL A 318 -25.69 4.83 -30.93
N PRO A 319 -25.35 5.34 -32.12
CA PRO A 319 -26.21 6.26 -32.87
C PRO A 319 -27.56 5.64 -33.21
N ALA A 320 -28.63 6.45 -33.10
CA ALA A 320 -30.01 6.00 -33.32
C ALA A 320 -30.24 5.50 -34.77
N ASP A 321 -29.56 6.06 -35.75
CA ASP A 321 -29.61 5.64 -37.15
C ASP A 321 -29.05 4.23 -37.36
N VAL A 322 -27.96 3.88 -36.66
CA VAL A 322 -27.41 2.52 -36.68
C VAL A 322 -28.38 1.55 -36.01
N LEU A 323 -28.95 1.92 -34.86
CA LEU A 323 -29.91 1.09 -34.15
C LEU A 323 -31.18 0.81 -34.97
N GLU A 324 -31.75 1.83 -35.62
CA GLU A 324 -32.94 1.66 -36.46
C GLU A 324 -32.65 0.79 -37.69
N ARG A 325 -31.47 0.94 -38.32
CA ARG A 325 -31.04 0.06 -39.42
C ARG A 325 -30.91 -1.39 -38.98
N GLU A 326 -30.20 -1.66 -37.90
CA GLU A 326 -30.03 -3.02 -37.37
C GLU A 326 -31.38 -3.62 -36.93
N ARG A 327 -32.24 -2.82 -36.28
CA ARG A 327 -33.59 -3.23 -35.89
C ARG A 327 -34.45 -3.59 -37.10
N ALA A 328 -34.40 -2.82 -38.18
CA ALA A 328 -35.14 -3.11 -39.41
C ALA A 328 -34.66 -4.42 -40.06
N ILE A 329 -33.34 -4.67 -40.08
CA ILE A 329 -32.76 -5.93 -40.57
C ILE A 329 -33.26 -7.11 -39.74
N PHE A 330 -33.24 -7.01 -38.41
CA PHE A 330 -33.72 -8.08 -37.54
C PHE A 330 -35.23 -8.29 -37.63
N GLN A 331 -36.02 -7.23 -37.83
CA GLN A 331 -37.45 -7.34 -38.07
C GLN A 331 -37.74 -8.05 -39.40
N ALA A 332 -37.01 -7.73 -40.47
CA ALA A 332 -37.13 -8.43 -41.75
C ALA A 332 -36.80 -9.92 -41.60
N GLN A 333 -35.70 -10.25 -40.92
CA GLN A 333 -35.32 -11.64 -40.63
C GLN A 333 -36.35 -12.39 -39.77
N ALA A 334 -37.02 -11.69 -38.84
CA ALA A 334 -38.05 -12.29 -37.99
C ALA A 334 -39.35 -12.55 -38.76
N ARG A 335 -39.72 -11.67 -39.71
CA ARG A 335 -40.89 -11.84 -40.58
C ARG A 335 -40.74 -13.06 -41.50
N ASP A 336 -39.54 -13.29 -42.02
CA ASP A 336 -39.24 -14.48 -42.82
C ASP A 336 -39.43 -15.79 -42.03
N GLN A 337 -39.32 -15.76 -40.70
CA GLN A 337 -39.50 -16.95 -39.84
C GLN A 337 -40.96 -17.29 -39.53
N LYS A 338 -41.95 -16.54 -40.05
CA LYS A 338 -43.41 -16.81 -39.89
C LYS A 338 -43.84 -17.12 -38.45
N LYS A 339 -43.27 -16.42 -37.46
CA LYS A 339 -43.61 -16.56 -36.02
C LYS A 339 -44.61 -15.48 -35.58
N PRO A 340 -45.39 -15.70 -34.50
CA PRO A 340 -46.35 -14.72 -33.98
C PRO A 340 -45.72 -13.38 -33.57
N GLU A 341 -46.43 -12.26 -33.72
CA GLU A 341 -45.93 -10.89 -33.46
C GLU A 341 -45.31 -10.69 -32.07
N ALA A 342 -45.93 -11.21 -31.02
CA ALA A 342 -45.40 -11.12 -29.66
C ALA A 342 -44.08 -11.87 -29.45
N VAL A 343 -43.79 -12.89 -30.28
CA VAL A 343 -42.52 -13.62 -30.26
C VAL A 343 -41.49 -12.89 -31.13
N MET A 344 -41.91 -12.20 -32.19
CA MET A 344 -41.02 -11.42 -33.05
C MET A 344 -40.33 -10.29 -32.28
N GLU A 345 -41.06 -9.54 -31.43
CA GLU A 345 -40.45 -8.49 -30.61
C GLU A 345 -39.39 -9.04 -29.66
N LYS A 346 -39.65 -10.19 -29.03
CA LYS A 346 -38.66 -10.85 -28.16
C LYS A 346 -37.44 -11.35 -28.93
N ILE A 347 -37.61 -11.80 -30.17
CA ILE A 347 -36.50 -12.21 -31.05
C ILE A 347 -35.65 -11.00 -31.42
N VAL A 348 -36.27 -9.90 -31.84
CA VAL A 348 -35.57 -8.65 -32.19
C VAL A 348 -34.81 -8.12 -30.97
N GLN A 349 -35.43 -8.13 -29.78
CA GLN A 349 -34.77 -7.72 -28.54
C GLN A 349 -33.57 -8.62 -28.19
N GLY A 350 -33.69 -9.94 -28.41
CA GLY A 350 -32.59 -10.88 -28.25
C GLY A 350 -31.41 -10.59 -29.20
N LYS A 351 -31.72 -10.34 -30.48
CA LYS A 351 -30.71 -9.98 -31.49
C LYS A 351 -30.04 -8.63 -31.22
N LEU A 352 -30.79 -7.65 -30.72
CA LEU A 352 -30.22 -6.38 -30.25
C LEU A 352 -29.29 -6.59 -29.04
N ASN A 353 -29.62 -7.49 -28.12
CA ASN A 353 -28.72 -7.81 -27.01
C ASN A 353 -27.42 -8.49 -27.50
N ASP A 354 -27.51 -9.35 -28.52
CA ASP A 354 -26.32 -9.96 -29.15
C ASP A 354 -25.47 -8.89 -29.87
N PHE A 355 -26.10 -7.91 -30.51
CA PHE A 355 -25.43 -6.75 -31.09
C PHE A 355 -24.68 -5.94 -30.03
N TYR A 356 -25.32 -5.63 -28.89
CA TYR A 356 -24.65 -4.92 -27.79
C TYR A 356 -23.46 -5.71 -27.23
N LYS A 357 -23.60 -7.04 -27.05
CA LYS A 357 -22.49 -7.89 -26.60
C LYS A 357 -21.33 -7.97 -27.58
N ARG A 358 -21.53 -7.65 -28.85
CA ARG A 358 -20.48 -7.66 -29.86
C ARG A 358 -19.82 -6.29 -30.03
N GLU A 359 -20.62 -5.23 -30.08
CA GLU A 359 -20.15 -3.89 -30.46
C GLU A 359 -19.85 -2.96 -29.27
N VAL A 360 -20.43 -3.22 -28.09
CA VAL A 360 -20.32 -2.34 -26.91
C VAL A 360 -19.37 -2.95 -25.88
N LEU A 361 -18.27 -2.23 -25.57
CA LEU A 361 -17.23 -2.68 -24.65
C LEU A 361 -17.79 -3.13 -23.29
N LEU A 362 -18.65 -2.34 -22.64
CA LEU A 362 -19.13 -2.68 -21.29
C LEU A 362 -20.00 -3.94 -21.23
N ASP A 363 -20.66 -4.30 -22.33
CA ASP A 363 -21.53 -5.48 -22.42
C ASP A 363 -20.82 -6.71 -22.98
N GLN A 364 -19.60 -6.56 -23.49
CA GLN A 364 -18.81 -7.66 -24.02
C GLN A 364 -18.48 -8.68 -22.91
N PRO A 365 -18.47 -9.98 -23.25
CA PRO A 365 -17.94 -11.00 -22.37
C PRO A 365 -16.43 -10.80 -22.20
N TRP A 366 -15.93 -11.00 -20.98
CA TRP A 366 -14.52 -10.79 -20.67
C TRP A 366 -13.64 -11.86 -21.32
N THR A 367 -12.60 -11.47 -22.06
CA THR A 367 -11.77 -12.43 -22.83
C THR A 367 -11.10 -13.51 -22.00
N LYS A 368 -10.84 -13.26 -20.70
CA LYS A 368 -10.26 -14.28 -19.80
C LYS A 368 -11.32 -15.21 -19.19
N ASP A 369 -12.59 -14.79 -19.16
CA ASP A 369 -13.68 -15.49 -18.50
C ASP A 369 -15.03 -15.07 -19.10
N ASP A 370 -15.55 -15.86 -20.03
CA ASP A 370 -16.79 -15.59 -20.77
C ASP A 370 -18.04 -15.54 -19.87
N LYS A 371 -17.93 -15.90 -18.59
CA LYS A 371 -19.06 -15.87 -17.65
C LYS A 371 -19.40 -14.46 -17.17
N ARG A 372 -18.46 -13.52 -17.29
CA ARG A 372 -18.59 -12.16 -16.76
C ARG A 372 -18.49 -11.14 -17.87
N SER A 373 -19.23 -10.05 -17.74
CA SER A 373 -19.09 -8.89 -18.64
C SER A 373 -17.98 -7.93 -18.17
N VAL A 374 -17.45 -7.11 -19.08
CA VAL A 374 -16.49 -6.04 -18.73
C VAL A 374 -17.05 -5.13 -17.63
N SER A 375 -18.34 -4.76 -17.71
CA SER A 375 -19.02 -3.96 -16.66
C SER A 375 -18.96 -4.62 -15.28
N GLU A 376 -19.12 -5.95 -15.20
CA GLU A 376 -19.02 -6.68 -13.94
C GLU A 376 -17.59 -6.72 -13.41
N VAL A 377 -16.60 -6.90 -14.29
CA VAL A 377 -15.18 -6.88 -13.91
C VAL A 377 -14.79 -5.52 -13.33
N VAL A 378 -15.23 -4.42 -13.95
CA VAL A 378 -15.00 -3.07 -13.44
C VAL A 378 -15.71 -2.85 -12.09
N LYS A 379 -16.96 -3.30 -11.94
CA LYS A 379 -17.70 -3.21 -10.66
C LYS A 379 -17.05 -4.02 -9.54
N GLU A 380 -16.50 -5.20 -9.86
CA GLU A 380 -15.74 -6.01 -8.93
C GLU A 380 -14.45 -5.29 -8.49
N ALA A 381 -13.75 -4.66 -9.42
CA ALA A 381 -12.57 -3.85 -9.11
C ALA A 381 -12.90 -2.65 -8.20
N ILE A 382 -14.02 -1.95 -8.45
CA ILE A 382 -14.53 -0.89 -7.57
C ILE A 382 -14.82 -1.43 -6.15
N GLY A 383 -15.35 -2.64 -6.05
CA GLY A 383 -15.59 -3.31 -4.77
C GLY A 383 -14.31 -3.57 -3.97
N LYS A 384 -13.22 -3.92 -4.65
CA LYS A 384 -11.90 -4.18 -4.05
C LYS A 384 -11.15 -2.91 -3.69
N ILE A 385 -11.06 -1.97 -4.63
CA ILE A 385 -10.30 -0.73 -4.50
C ILE A 385 -11.03 0.28 -3.60
N GLY A 386 -12.36 0.31 -3.68
CA GLY A 386 -13.17 1.19 -2.85
C GLY A 386 -13.29 2.62 -3.39
N GLU A 387 -12.99 2.87 -4.66
CA GLU A 387 -13.23 4.15 -5.36
C GLU A 387 -13.99 3.90 -6.66
N ASN A 388 -14.71 4.91 -7.16
CA ASN A 388 -15.34 4.87 -8.48
C ASN A 388 -14.27 4.75 -9.57
N ILE A 389 -14.50 3.83 -10.51
CA ILE A 389 -13.62 3.59 -11.66
C ILE A 389 -14.50 3.64 -12.91
N THR A 390 -14.12 4.48 -13.85
CA THR A 390 -14.87 4.66 -15.09
C THR A 390 -13.93 4.64 -16.28
N ILE A 391 -14.29 3.89 -17.32
CA ILE A 391 -13.64 4.00 -18.63
C ILE A 391 -14.23 5.23 -19.31
N SER A 392 -13.37 6.13 -19.77
CA SER A 392 -13.81 7.39 -20.40
C SER A 392 -13.83 7.27 -21.92
N ARG A 393 -12.75 6.76 -22.50
CA ARG A 393 -12.61 6.57 -23.94
C ARG A 393 -11.52 5.56 -24.24
N PHE A 394 -11.57 5.00 -25.44
CA PHE A 394 -10.51 4.16 -25.97
C PHE A 394 -10.30 4.44 -27.46
N ALA A 395 -9.12 4.10 -27.96
CA ALA A 395 -8.79 4.10 -29.38
C ALA A 395 -8.07 2.80 -29.71
N ARG A 396 -8.47 2.16 -30.80
CA ARG A 396 -7.81 0.97 -31.34
C ARG A 396 -7.33 1.29 -32.75
N PHE A 397 -6.08 0.95 -33.01
CA PHE A 397 -5.40 1.14 -34.28
C PHE A 397 -4.94 -0.21 -34.78
N LYS A 398 -5.30 -0.54 -36.02
CA LYS A 398 -4.81 -1.71 -36.74
C LYS A 398 -4.21 -1.27 -38.06
N VAL A 399 -3.01 -1.73 -38.36
CA VAL A 399 -2.34 -1.41 -39.63
C VAL A 399 -3.18 -1.93 -40.80
N GLY A 400 -3.46 -1.04 -41.76
CA GLY A 400 -4.25 -1.34 -42.96
C GLY A 400 -5.76 -1.19 -42.79
N GLU A 401 -6.25 -0.83 -41.60
CA GLU A 401 -7.65 -0.46 -41.39
C GLU A 401 -7.89 0.99 -41.86
N GLY A 402 -8.96 1.22 -42.63
CA GLY A 402 -9.35 2.56 -43.05
C GLY A 402 -9.80 3.44 -41.87
N PRO A 403 -9.93 4.76 -42.05
CA PRO A 403 -10.37 5.65 -40.96
C PRO A 403 -11.73 5.19 -40.43
N SER A 404 -11.82 4.97 -39.12
CA SER A 404 -13.07 4.60 -38.47
C SER A 404 -14.06 5.78 -38.54
N PRO A 405 -15.35 5.55 -38.84
CA PRO A 405 -16.33 6.61 -39.05
C PRO A 405 -16.65 7.45 -37.79
N SER A 406 -16.13 7.09 -36.61
CA SER A 406 -16.33 7.79 -35.34
C SER A 406 -15.24 8.82 -35.00
N SER A 407 -14.30 9.08 -35.92
CA SER A 407 -13.13 9.96 -35.68
C SER A 407 -13.29 11.39 -36.23
N THR A 408 -14.52 11.89 -36.36
CA THR A 408 -14.80 13.29 -36.75
C THR A 408 -15.50 14.04 -35.64
#